data_AF-A0A6G6FSM5-F1
#
_entry.id   AF-A0A6G6FSM5-F1
#
_cell.length_a   1.000
_cell.length_b   1.000
_cell.length_c   1.000
_cell.angle_alpha   90.00
_cell.angle_beta   90.00
_cell.angle_gamma   90.00
#
_symmetry.space_group_name_H-M   'P 1'
#
loop_
_entity.id
_entity.type
_entity.pdbx_description
1 polymer ?
#
loop_
_entity_poly.entity_id
_entity_poly.type
_entity_poly.pdbx_seq_one_letter_code
_entity_poly.pdbx_strand_id
1 'polypeptide(L)'
;MHIPPAVDDLRARPIEAPGLEETASEGASATATAAAPLKRSASEAFKDVPEGESSRKRLREDSGSTLGGDVADGGASADGAATLLADGLEEELQCGCCSAIVYRPVVVAPCQHFFCGSCVTLWIRNGGTSCPACRTVSTSVSFSRPLQTVVDTLLRHVPGKARPVSERMQADAIYQPGLHLRIPSPRQASPEPNVPAGNGAYVRPCPHCVPGNQWGWRCPQPIVDPDADPTHAWPMDDGNPPGHGVCGNCENVLALQAPTTTRCDFCQVSFCGISIPQRCIAAPLTIQQPHGFSDLSDVIQCGEIYDCFDGNTVEVDIMLDYLSAQGLSPRHIYREIVAHIQGQPRQFAPLIELDLFMDLHPVSGGIDPDPNAPRTRICRVCAAEVLMYGLRDWWIRERKKGFLEENVMARPDCPHGSQCARQKDHVHAKEFNHIIAPPDAVILAPPLAPAPAPLREPDVASVGDFPPLVPAPLERQFVLDPAPEPGPSVVQPADVPLPPVAFDIGIIPSLHTGDIASAPSSQDFRDEVDALL
;
A
#
# COMPACT_ATOMS: atom_id res chain seq x y z
N MET A 1 -32.51 48.75 35.98
CA MET A 1 -32.13 49.66 37.07
C MET A 1 -31.02 49.01 37.90
N HIS A 2 -30.20 49.81 38.59
CA HIS A 2 -29.20 49.41 39.59
C HIS A 2 -28.01 48.49 39.17
N ILE A 3 -26.95 49.16 38.72
CA ILE A 3 -25.55 49.00 39.18
C ILE A 3 -25.54 49.33 40.71
N PRO A 4 -24.80 48.64 41.63
CA PRO A 4 -23.32 48.69 41.75
C PRO A 4 -22.66 47.44 42.41
N PRO A 5 -21.37 47.46 42.88
CA PRO A 5 -20.21 48.31 42.55
C PRO A 5 -18.98 47.48 42.06
N ALA A 6 -17.84 48.14 41.86
CA ALA A 6 -16.52 47.51 41.74
C ALA A 6 -15.52 48.09 42.76
N VAL A 7 -14.49 47.31 43.12
CA VAL A 7 -13.18 47.71 43.70
C VAL A 7 -12.15 46.70 43.16
N ASP A 8 -11.14 47.06 42.38
CA ASP A 8 -9.93 47.86 42.61
C ASP A 8 -8.75 47.14 43.30
N ASP A 9 -7.87 46.63 42.43
CA ASP A 9 -6.39 46.69 42.42
C ASP A 9 -5.56 46.44 43.70
N LEU A 10 -4.62 45.49 43.60
CA LEU A 10 -3.34 45.58 44.33
C LEU A 10 -2.17 44.82 43.64
N ARG A 11 -1.60 45.44 42.61
CA ARG A 11 -0.16 45.45 42.22
C ARG A 11 0.73 44.21 42.43
N ALA A 12 1.16 43.69 41.28
CA ALA A 12 2.37 42.91 40.97
C ALA A 12 3.66 43.11 41.81
N ARG A 13 4.49 42.05 41.80
CA ARG A 13 5.98 42.10 41.66
C ARG A 13 6.49 40.82 40.94
N PRO A 14 7.68 40.85 40.30
CA PRO A 14 8.10 39.83 39.33
C PRO A 14 8.91 38.68 39.96
N ILE A 15 9.15 37.64 39.15
CA ILE A 15 10.17 36.61 39.38
C ILE A 15 11.33 36.89 38.42
N GLU A 16 12.56 36.91 38.93
CA GLU A 16 13.78 37.24 38.18
C GLU A 16 14.46 35.99 37.60
N ALA A 17 15.18 36.17 36.48
CA ALA A 17 15.99 35.14 35.82
C ALA A 17 17.48 35.23 36.27
N PRO A 18 18.30 34.18 36.08
CA PRO A 18 19.47 33.93 36.93
C PRO A 18 20.75 34.69 36.54
N GLY A 19 21.68 34.78 37.50
CA GLY A 19 23.04 35.28 37.32
C GLY A 19 24.03 34.25 36.76
N LEU A 20 25.20 34.75 36.34
CA LEU A 20 26.29 34.02 35.70
C LEU A 20 27.41 33.69 36.71
N GLU A 21 28.07 32.54 36.53
CA GLU A 21 29.50 32.36 36.88
C GLU A 21 30.19 31.50 35.80
N GLU A 22 31.47 31.76 35.55
CA GLU A 22 32.27 31.13 34.50
C GLU A 22 33.12 29.96 35.02
N THR A 23 33.26 28.90 34.22
CA THR A 23 34.50 28.10 34.16
C THR A 23 34.73 27.66 32.70
N ALA A 24 36.00 27.45 32.31
CA ALA A 24 36.38 27.25 30.91
C ALA A 24 37.41 26.13 30.72
N SER A 25 37.31 25.42 29.58
CA SER A 25 38.48 24.83 28.92
C SER A 25 38.22 24.57 27.43
N GLU A 26 39.14 25.07 26.60
CA GLU A 26 39.65 24.45 25.36
C GLU A 26 38.66 23.92 24.30
N GLY A 27 38.59 24.62 23.16
CA GLY A 27 37.94 24.14 21.94
C GLY A 27 38.93 23.59 20.90
N ALA A 28 38.46 22.68 20.04
CA ALA A 28 39.15 22.24 18.84
C ALA A 28 38.35 22.66 17.59
N SER A 29 39.02 23.20 16.57
CA SER A 29 38.37 23.79 15.39
C SER A 29 38.28 22.80 14.22
N ALA A 30 37.11 22.74 13.58
CA ALA A 30 36.92 22.12 12.27
C ALA A 30 35.84 22.89 11.48
N THR A 31 36.26 23.71 10.52
CA THR A 31 35.36 24.49 9.65
C THR A 31 34.71 23.61 8.57
N ALA A 32 33.39 23.53 8.54
CA ALA A 32 32.64 22.90 7.46
C ALA A 32 32.31 23.92 6.35
N THR A 33 33.12 23.97 5.30
CA THR A 33 32.89 24.85 4.14
C THR A 33 31.81 24.26 3.23
N ALA A 34 30.79 25.06 2.90
CA ALA A 34 29.75 24.65 1.94
C ALA A 34 30.29 24.58 0.50
N ALA A 35 29.85 23.58 -0.27
CA ALA A 35 30.13 23.43 -1.70
C ALA A 35 28.83 23.19 -2.48
N ALA A 36 28.62 23.93 -3.57
CA ALA A 36 27.37 23.94 -4.33
C ALA A 36 27.25 22.79 -5.35
N PRO A 37 26.02 22.34 -5.70
CA PRO A 37 25.82 21.23 -6.63
C PRO A 37 26.13 21.61 -8.09
N LEU A 38 27.19 21.05 -8.64
CA LEU A 38 27.57 21.22 -10.05
C LEU A 38 26.72 20.36 -10.99
N LYS A 39 25.72 20.97 -11.64
CA LYS A 39 25.06 20.40 -12.81
C LYS A 39 26.04 20.33 -14.00
N ARG A 40 26.19 19.17 -14.63
CA ARG A 40 26.74 19.04 -15.99
C ARG A 40 25.85 18.09 -16.80
N SER A 41 25.35 18.56 -17.93
CA SER A 41 24.55 17.79 -18.88
C SER A 41 25.45 16.93 -19.78
N ALA A 42 24.93 15.80 -20.24
CA ALA A 42 25.54 15.03 -21.33
C ALA A 42 25.26 15.70 -22.69
N SER A 43 26.20 15.56 -23.63
CA SER A 43 26.02 15.97 -25.02
C SER A 43 26.76 15.04 -25.99
N GLU A 44 25.97 14.23 -26.68
CA GLU A 44 26.10 13.86 -28.10
C GLU A 44 27.46 13.39 -28.67
N ALA A 45 27.61 12.07 -28.72
CA ALA A 45 28.09 11.30 -29.88
C ALA A 45 27.61 9.84 -29.69
N PHE A 46 27.20 9.05 -30.68
CA PHE A 46 27.21 9.21 -32.14
C PHE A 46 25.85 8.84 -32.77
N LYS A 47 25.63 9.27 -34.01
CA LYS A 47 24.71 8.63 -34.97
C LYS A 47 25.41 8.45 -36.31
N ASP A 48 24.80 7.58 -37.12
CA ASP A 48 25.02 7.38 -38.56
C ASP A 48 26.36 6.73 -38.97
N VAL A 49 26.26 5.45 -39.34
CA VAL A 49 27.28 4.65 -40.04
C VAL A 49 26.80 4.38 -41.46
N PRO A 50 27.63 4.60 -42.49
CA PRO A 50 27.51 3.96 -43.80
C PRO A 50 28.64 2.94 -44.03
N GLU A 51 28.35 1.92 -44.86
CA GLU A 51 29.24 0.79 -45.16
C GLU A 51 30.31 1.16 -46.22
N GLY A 52 31.46 0.46 -46.23
CA GLY A 52 32.53 0.70 -47.21
C GLY A 52 33.66 -0.34 -47.19
N GLU A 53 33.92 -0.99 -48.33
CA GLU A 53 34.77 -2.17 -48.45
C GLU A 53 36.31 -1.93 -48.53
N SER A 54 37.06 -2.88 -47.95
CA SER A 54 38.23 -3.57 -48.56
C SER A 54 39.62 -2.89 -48.72
N SER A 55 40.64 -3.65 -48.27
CA SER A 55 41.95 -3.87 -48.90
C SER A 55 43.15 -2.89 -48.77
N ARG A 56 44.15 -3.37 -48.02
CA ARG A 56 45.57 -3.64 -48.43
C ARG A 56 46.67 -2.54 -48.36
N LYS A 57 47.83 -2.98 -47.80
CA LYS A 57 49.26 -2.70 -48.12
C LYS A 57 50.04 -1.52 -47.47
N ARG A 58 51.01 -1.90 -46.61
CA ARG A 58 52.48 -1.64 -46.63
C ARG A 58 53.05 -0.19 -46.53
N LEU A 59 53.96 0.04 -45.56
CA LEU A 59 55.45 0.24 -45.62
C LEU A 59 55.93 0.58 -44.16
N ARG A 60 57.00 0.08 -43.52
CA ARG A 60 58.45 -0.09 -43.84
C ARG A 60 59.14 1.29 -44.01
N GLU A 61 60.26 1.70 -43.39
CA GLU A 61 61.30 1.18 -42.44
C GLU A 61 61.91 2.41 -41.70
N ASP A 62 62.76 2.41 -40.66
CA ASP A 62 63.41 1.43 -39.73
C ASP A 62 63.65 2.21 -38.38
N SER A 63 64.54 2.01 -37.39
CA SER A 63 65.67 1.12 -36.98
C SER A 63 65.92 1.38 -35.46
N GLY A 64 66.69 0.62 -34.65
CA GLY A 64 67.37 -0.67 -34.82
C GLY A 64 68.31 -1.00 -33.63
N SER A 65 68.66 -2.29 -33.46
CA SER A 65 69.68 -2.85 -32.52
C SER A 65 69.44 -2.71 -31.00
N THR A 66 69.80 -3.63 -30.08
CA THR A 66 70.15 -5.08 -30.00
C THR A 66 70.34 -5.39 -28.47
N LEU A 67 70.41 -6.60 -27.89
CA LEU A 67 70.61 -8.00 -28.32
C LEU A 67 69.64 -8.93 -27.53
N GLY A 68 69.56 -10.22 -27.90
CA GLY A 68 69.10 -11.31 -27.02
C GLY A 68 67.73 -11.88 -27.39
N GLY A 69 67.63 -13.20 -27.47
CA GLY A 69 66.36 -13.89 -27.70
C GLY A 69 66.33 -15.25 -27.04
N ASP A 70 65.13 -15.80 -26.90
CA ASP A 70 64.88 -17.23 -26.78
C ASP A 70 63.49 -17.53 -27.36
N VAL A 71 63.30 -18.74 -27.88
CA VAL A 71 62.03 -19.18 -28.49
C VAL A 71 61.29 -20.05 -27.47
N ALA A 72 60.22 -19.50 -26.89
CA ALA A 72 59.35 -20.22 -25.97
C ALA A 72 57.90 -20.19 -26.47
N ASP A 73 57.35 -21.38 -26.71
CA ASP A 73 55.96 -21.62 -27.05
C ASP A 73 55.02 -21.14 -25.93
N GLY A 74 54.21 -20.12 -26.23
CA GLY A 74 53.40 -19.38 -25.27
C GLY A 74 52.05 -20.04 -24.95
N GLY A 75 52.06 -21.34 -24.63
CA GLY A 75 50.85 -22.06 -24.23
C GLY A 75 50.21 -21.41 -22.99
N ALA A 76 49.03 -20.81 -23.14
CA ALA A 76 48.33 -20.16 -22.04
C ALA A 76 47.96 -21.19 -20.97
N SER A 77 48.54 -21.07 -19.76
CA SER A 77 48.18 -21.95 -18.64
C SER A 77 46.69 -21.83 -18.32
N ALA A 78 46.05 -22.95 -18.01
CA ALA A 78 44.65 -23.02 -17.62
C ALA A 78 44.33 -22.08 -16.43
N ASP A 79 45.28 -21.93 -15.50
CA ASP A 79 45.16 -21.03 -14.34
C ASP A 79 45.01 -19.55 -14.76
N GLY A 80 45.71 -19.13 -15.82
CA GLY A 80 45.63 -17.77 -16.35
C GLY A 80 44.27 -17.49 -16.99
N ALA A 81 43.74 -18.45 -17.75
CA ALA A 81 42.40 -18.34 -18.33
C ALA A 81 41.30 -18.35 -17.24
N ALA A 82 41.43 -19.21 -16.23
CA ALA A 82 40.52 -19.26 -15.09
C ALA A 82 40.53 -17.95 -14.27
N THR A 83 41.69 -17.33 -14.10
CA THR A 83 41.83 -16.03 -13.39
C THR A 83 41.10 -14.92 -14.15
N LEU A 84 41.36 -14.77 -15.46
CA LEU A 84 40.71 -13.74 -16.29
C LEU A 84 39.17 -13.90 -16.32
N LEU A 85 38.66 -15.13 -16.32
CA LEU A 85 37.22 -15.41 -16.22
C LEU A 85 36.65 -15.01 -14.85
N ALA A 86 37.39 -15.22 -13.76
CA ALA A 86 37.00 -14.82 -12.40
C ALA A 86 37.15 -13.32 -12.13
N ASP A 87 37.93 -12.60 -12.95
CA ASP A 87 38.01 -11.14 -12.96
C ASP A 87 36.83 -10.52 -13.70
N GLY A 88 36.54 -10.97 -14.94
CA GLY A 88 35.35 -10.52 -15.67
C GLY A 88 34.04 -10.84 -14.94
N LEU A 89 33.94 -12.00 -14.29
CA LEU A 89 32.77 -12.36 -13.49
C LEU A 89 32.66 -11.57 -12.16
N GLU A 90 33.76 -10.97 -11.66
CA GLU A 90 33.66 -10.02 -10.54
C GLU A 90 33.05 -8.68 -11.01
N GLU A 91 33.48 -8.18 -12.17
CA GLU A 91 33.00 -6.93 -12.77
C GLU A 91 31.48 -7.00 -13.06
N GLU A 92 31.03 -8.05 -13.75
CA GLU A 92 29.61 -8.31 -14.06
C GLU A 92 28.73 -8.63 -12.83
N LEU A 93 29.32 -8.80 -11.63
CA LEU A 93 28.60 -9.03 -10.37
C LEU A 93 28.67 -7.84 -9.39
N GLN A 94 29.20 -6.69 -9.79
CA GLN A 94 29.26 -5.53 -8.89
C GLN A 94 27.87 -4.94 -8.60
N CYS A 95 27.59 -4.69 -7.32
CA CYS A 95 26.38 -3.97 -6.91
C CYS A 95 26.44 -2.50 -7.34
N GLY A 96 25.51 -2.06 -8.19
CA GLY A 96 25.44 -0.68 -8.70
C GLY A 96 25.23 0.44 -7.66
N CYS A 97 25.07 0.10 -6.38
CA CYS A 97 25.04 1.07 -5.27
C CYS A 97 26.35 1.16 -4.47
N CYS A 98 27.24 0.17 -4.55
CA CYS A 98 28.45 0.12 -3.72
C CYS A 98 29.71 -0.46 -4.39
N SER A 99 29.68 -0.69 -5.70
CA SER A 99 30.84 -1.04 -6.55
C SER A 99 31.69 -2.21 -6.05
N ALA A 100 31.05 -3.20 -5.44
CA ALA A 100 31.67 -4.43 -4.95
C ALA A 100 30.74 -5.62 -5.17
N ILE A 101 31.30 -6.83 -5.30
CA ILE A 101 30.56 -8.08 -5.59
C ILE A 101 29.27 -8.15 -4.78
N VAL A 102 28.15 -8.36 -5.47
CA VAL A 102 26.82 -8.29 -4.88
C VAL A 102 26.65 -9.33 -3.78
N TYR A 103 26.14 -8.87 -2.63
CA TYR A 103 25.90 -9.72 -1.46
C TYR A 103 24.41 -9.73 -1.12
N ARG A 104 23.85 -10.95 -1.05
CA ARG A 104 22.40 -11.20 -0.97
C ARG A 104 21.66 -10.45 -2.10
N PRO A 105 21.88 -10.85 -3.37
CA PRO A 105 21.41 -10.09 -4.52
C PRO A 105 19.89 -10.01 -4.58
N VAL A 106 19.39 -8.79 -4.78
CA VAL A 106 17.99 -8.51 -5.12
C VAL A 106 17.92 -7.93 -6.53
N VAL A 107 16.84 -8.24 -7.24
CA VAL A 107 16.55 -7.73 -8.60
C VAL A 107 15.35 -6.80 -8.51
N VAL A 108 15.42 -5.68 -9.23
CA VAL A 108 14.42 -4.61 -9.21
C VAL A 108 13.49 -4.72 -10.42
N ALA A 109 12.20 -4.97 -10.21
CA ALA A 109 11.21 -5.04 -11.28
C ALA A 109 10.67 -3.63 -11.63
N PRO A 110 10.36 -3.33 -12.91
CA PRO A 110 10.49 -4.21 -14.08
C PRO A 110 11.88 -4.15 -14.75
N CYS A 111 12.80 -3.29 -14.30
CA CYS A 111 14.03 -2.96 -15.02
C CYS A 111 15.18 -3.97 -14.90
N GLN A 112 15.00 -5.05 -14.12
CA GLN A 112 15.92 -6.18 -13.91
C GLN A 112 17.34 -5.85 -13.38
N HIS A 113 17.61 -4.60 -13.00
CA HIS A 113 18.89 -4.23 -12.39
C HIS A 113 19.02 -4.88 -11.00
N PHE A 114 20.24 -5.32 -10.65
CA PHE A 114 20.51 -6.02 -9.41
C PHE A 114 21.42 -5.25 -8.45
N PHE A 115 21.25 -5.50 -7.16
CA PHE A 115 21.95 -4.81 -6.07
C PHE A 115 22.06 -5.72 -4.84
N CYS A 116 22.86 -5.33 -3.84
CA CYS A 116 22.77 -5.95 -2.51
C CYS A 116 21.42 -5.61 -1.89
N GLY A 117 20.72 -6.59 -1.30
CA GLY A 117 19.45 -6.32 -0.62
C GLY A 117 19.55 -5.22 0.45
N SER A 118 20.67 -5.18 1.19
CA SER A 118 20.96 -4.12 2.16
C SER A 118 21.08 -2.73 1.54
N CYS A 119 21.67 -2.60 0.36
CA CYS A 119 21.78 -1.33 -0.36
C CYS A 119 20.42 -0.81 -0.82
N VAL A 120 19.53 -1.69 -1.29
CA VAL A 120 18.18 -1.29 -1.71
C VAL A 120 17.27 -1.02 -0.51
N THR A 121 17.40 -1.76 0.59
CA THR A 121 16.76 -1.42 1.86
C THR A 121 17.14 -0.01 2.33
N LEU A 122 18.42 0.37 2.27
CA LEU A 122 18.86 1.73 2.62
C LEU A 122 18.30 2.78 1.65
N TRP A 123 18.33 2.51 0.35
CA TRP A 123 17.76 3.41 -0.66
C TRP A 123 16.27 3.68 -0.41
N ILE A 124 15.47 2.64 -0.15
CA ILE A 124 14.05 2.75 0.19
C ILE A 124 13.85 3.54 1.49
N ARG A 125 14.59 3.20 2.56
CA ARG A 125 14.51 3.91 3.85
C ARG A 125 14.89 5.40 3.75
N ASN A 126 15.74 5.76 2.78
CA ASN A 126 16.14 7.14 2.49
C ASN A 126 15.21 7.84 1.47
N GLY A 127 14.01 7.31 1.21
CA GLY A 127 13.00 7.94 0.33
C GLY A 127 13.14 7.60 -1.16
N GLY A 128 13.92 6.58 -1.51
CA GLY A 128 14.10 6.12 -2.89
C GLY A 128 12.85 5.47 -3.48
N THR A 129 12.28 6.08 -4.53
CA THR A 129 11.02 5.67 -5.19
C THR A 129 11.21 5.08 -6.60
N SER A 130 12.45 4.78 -7.00
CA SER A 130 12.80 4.23 -8.32
C SER A 130 14.03 3.33 -8.24
N CYS A 131 14.38 2.63 -9.31
CA CYS A 131 15.63 1.85 -9.37
C CYS A 131 16.88 2.76 -9.18
N PRO A 132 17.83 2.43 -8.28
CA PRO A 132 19.03 3.24 -8.05
C PRO A 132 19.88 3.53 -9.30
N ALA A 133 20.01 2.55 -10.21
CA ALA A 133 20.81 2.68 -11.43
C ALA A 133 20.09 3.46 -12.55
N CYS A 134 19.00 2.91 -13.09
CA CYS A 134 18.31 3.46 -14.26
C CYS A 134 17.17 4.46 -13.96
N ARG A 135 16.79 4.65 -12.68
CA ARG A 135 15.69 5.52 -12.24
C ARG A 135 14.31 5.20 -12.81
N THR A 136 14.15 4.06 -13.47
CA THR A 136 12.83 3.52 -13.86
C THR A 136 11.96 3.37 -12.62
N VAL A 137 10.66 3.69 -12.75
CA VAL A 137 9.66 3.43 -11.71
C VAL A 137 9.64 1.93 -11.43
N SER A 138 9.77 1.56 -10.15
CA SER A 138 9.91 0.16 -9.74
C SER A 138 8.83 -0.22 -8.75
N THR A 139 8.21 -1.38 -8.94
CA THR A 139 7.06 -1.84 -8.16
C THR A 139 7.46 -2.83 -7.06
N SER A 140 8.42 -3.72 -7.36
CA SER A 140 8.88 -4.76 -6.45
C SER A 140 10.39 -5.02 -6.55
N VAL A 141 10.95 -5.57 -5.48
CA VAL A 141 12.36 -5.93 -5.34
C VAL A 141 12.44 -7.29 -4.67
N SER A 142 12.89 -8.29 -5.42
CA SER A 142 12.87 -9.71 -5.03
C SER A 142 14.27 -10.31 -4.93
N PHE A 143 14.45 -11.27 -4.04
CA PHE A 143 15.74 -11.96 -3.86
C PHE A 143 16.04 -12.91 -5.02
N SER A 144 17.20 -12.76 -5.66
CA SER A 144 17.59 -13.56 -6.82
C SER A 144 18.41 -14.78 -6.43
N ARG A 145 17.74 -15.94 -6.33
CA ARG A 145 18.40 -17.25 -6.17
C ARG A 145 19.45 -17.51 -7.27
N PRO A 146 19.19 -17.27 -8.58
CA PRO A 146 20.21 -17.48 -9.62
C PRO A 146 21.47 -16.64 -9.41
N LEU A 147 21.35 -15.34 -9.14
CA LEU A 147 22.52 -14.48 -8.91
C LEU A 147 23.30 -14.90 -7.65
N GLN A 148 22.61 -15.32 -6.59
CA GLN A 148 23.28 -15.87 -5.40
C GLN A 148 24.08 -17.13 -5.76
N THR A 149 23.53 -18.05 -6.55
CA THR A 149 24.26 -19.25 -7.00
C THR A 149 25.49 -18.92 -7.85
N VAL A 150 25.45 -17.87 -8.69
CA VAL A 150 26.63 -17.43 -9.46
C VAL A 150 27.69 -16.82 -8.53
N VAL A 151 27.31 -15.93 -7.60
CA VAL A 151 28.22 -15.38 -6.57
C VAL A 151 28.84 -16.49 -5.72
N ASP A 152 28.04 -17.43 -5.22
CA ASP A 152 28.52 -18.58 -4.44
C ASP A 152 29.44 -19.50 -5.27
N THR A 153 29.35 -19.47 -6.60
CA THR A 153 30.25 -20.22 -7.49
C THR A 153 31.57 -19.47 -7.69
N LEU A 154 31.55 -18.16 -7.91
CA LEU A 154 32.76 -17.33 -7.97
C LEU A 154 33.55 -17.43 -6.65
N LEU A 155 32.89 -17.23 -5.51
CA LEU A 155 33.54 -17.21 -4.19
C LEU A 155 34.04 -18.60 -3.73
N ARG A 156 33.53 -19.70 -4.27
CA ARG A 156 34.09 -21.05 -4.05
C ARG A 156 35.42 -21.27 -4.77
N HIS A 157 35.62 -20.65 -5.93
CA HIS A 157 36.87 -20.78 -6.71
C HIS A 157 37.89 -19.70 -6.35
N VAL A 158 37.44 -18.48 -6.01
CA VAL A 158 38.30 -17.37 -5.61
C VAL A 158 37.84 -16.79 -4.26
N PRO A 159 38.07 -17.51 -3.13
CA PRO A 159 37.62 -17.08 -1.81
C PRO A 159 38.26 -15.76 -1.33
N GLY A 160 39.39 -15.35 -1.91
CA GLY A 160 40.02 -14.05 -1.64
C GLY A 160 39.18 -12.83 -2.05
N LYS A 161 38.19 -13.01 -2.93
CA LYS A 161 37.24 -11.95 -3.34
C LYS A 161 36.00 -11.85 -2.42
N ALA A 162 35.93 -12.67 -1.36
CA ALA A 162 34.79 -12.62 -0.44
C ALA A 162 34.81 -11.37 0.44
N ARG A 163 33.68 -10.67 0.53
CA ARG A 163 33.52 -9.50 1.42
C ARG A 163 33.93 -9.82 2.87
N PRO A 164 34.57 -8.87 3.57
CA PRO A 164 34.99 -9.07 4.95
C PRO A 164 33.81 -9.38 5.87
N VAL A 165 34.07 -10.12 6.95
CA VAL A 165 33.03 -10.64 7.84
C VAL A 165 32.17 -9.53 8.44
N SER A 166 32.79 -8.39 8.79
CA SER A 166 32.14 -7.20 9.33
C SER A 166 31.11 -6.59 8.37
N GLU A 167 31.46 -6.40 7.09
CA GLU A 167 30.51 -5.91 6.07
C GLU A 167 29.32 -6.85 5.91
N ARG A 168 29.56 -8.17 5.90
CA ARG A 168 28.50 -9.16 5.78
C ARG A 168 27.57 -9.11 6.99
N MET A 169 28.11 -9.06 8.21
CA MET A 169 27.30 -8.88 9.43
C MET A 169 26.50 -7.57 9.43
N GLN A 170 27.07 -6.48 8.92
CA GLN A 170 26.35 -5.21 8.80
C GLN A 170 25.24 -5.26 7.74
N ALA A 171 25.49 -5.89 6.59
CA ALA A 171 24.48 -6.12 5.56
C ALA A 171 23.33 -7.03 6.06
N ASP A 172 23.66 -8.06 6.84
CA ASP A 172 22.71 -8.98 7.48
C ASP A 172 21.80 -8.27 8.48
N ALA A 173 22.34 -7.35 9.28
CA ALA A 173 21.55 -6.52 10.21
C ALA A 173 20.56 -5.57 9.49
N ILE A 174 20.76 -5.33 8.20
CA ILE A 174 19.90 -4.48 7.36
C ILE A 174 18.90 -5.31 6.54
N TYR A 175 19.31 -6.47 6.01
CA TYR A 175 18.53 -7.28 5.06
C TYR A 175 18.75 -8.79 5.21
N GLN A 176 17.64 -9.53 5.22
CA GLN A 176 17.62 -11.00 5.24
C GLN A 176 16.93 -11.56 3.98
N PRO A 177 17.49 -12.58 3.29
CA PRO A 177 16.87 -13.20 2.12
C PRO A 177 15.48 -13.75 2.44
N GLY A 178 14.53 -13.52 1.54
CA GLY A 178 13.13 -13.86 1.76
C GLY A 178 12.28 -12.69 2.27
N LEU A 179 12.89 -11.60 2.75
CA LEU A 179 12.17 -10.33 2.86
C LEU A 179 11.95 -9.77 1.44
N HIS A 180 10.68 -9.69 1.04
CA HIS A 180 10.26 -8.97 -0.16
C HIS A 180 10.30 -7.47 0.12
N LEU A 181 10.86 -6.68 -0.79
CA LEU A 181 11.00 -5.23 -0.62
C LEU A 181 10.12 -4.52 -1.65
N ARG A 182 9.25 -3.62 -1.19
CA ARG A 182 8.50 -2.70 -2.05
C ARG A 182 9.28 -1.40 -2.16
N ILE A 183 9.66 -1.02 -3.39
CA ILE A 183 10.01 0.38 -3.65
C ILE A 183 8.69 1.16 -3.62
N PRO A 184 8.54 2.20 -2.76
CA PRO A 184 7.33 2.99 -2.76
C PRO A 184 7.16 3.64 -4.13
N SER A 185 6.02 3.42 -4.78
CA SER A 185 5.71 4.06 -6.04
C SER A 185 5.88 5.57 -5.89
N PRO A 186 6.50 6.29 -6.85
CA PRO A 186 6.60 7.74 -6.79
C PRO A 186 5.20 8.30 -6.57
N ARG A 187 5.03 9.01 -5.45
CA ARG A 187 3.79 9.70 -5.09
C ARG A 187 3.37 10.50 -6.32
N GLN A 188 2.27 10.10 -6.97
CA GLN A 188 1.88 10.65 -8.29
C GLN A 188 2.01 12.16 -8.23
N ALA A 189 2.93 12.72 -9.02
CA ALA A 189 3.32 14.11 -8.89
C ALA A 189 2.03 14.95 -8.93
N SER A 190 1.77 15.71 -7.86
CA SER A 190 0.69 16.69 -7.89
C SER A 190 0.94 17.55 -9.13
N PRO A 191 -0.05 17.75 -10.03
CA PRO A 191 0.15 18.48 -11.28
C PRO A 191 0.90 19.77 -10.98
N GLU A 192 2.07 19.95 -11.61
CA GLU A 192 3.20 20.72 -11.04
C GLU A 192 2.68 21.93 -10.23
N PRO A 193 2.78 21.89 -8.89
CA PRO A 193 2.22 22.98 -8.10
C PRO A 193 2.91 24.25 -8.56
N ASN A 194 2.12 25.24 -8.96
CA ASN A 194 2.61 26.50 -9.51
C ASN A 194 3.23 27.32 -8.37
N VAL A 195 4.41 26.88 -7.92
CA VAL A 195 5.19 27.46 -6.83
C VAL A 195 6.12 28.49 -7.45
N PRO A 196 5.81 29.80 -7.36
CA PRO A 196 6.87 30.79 -7.44
C PRO A 196 7.89 30.47 -6.34
N ALA A 197 9.11 30.14 -6.75
CA ALA A 197 10.20 29.68 -5.89
C ALA A 197 10.72 30.82 -4.99
N GLY A 198 9.90 31.13 -3.97
CA GLY A 198 10.24 32.01 -2.85
C GLY A 198 10.82 31.20 -1.70
N ASN A 199 11.53 31.89 -0.81
CA ASN A 199 12.31 31.28 0.28
C ASN A 199 11.44 30.35 1.15
N GLY A 200 11.84 29.07 1.26
CA GLY A 200 11.13 28.04 2.04
C GLY A 200 11.13 28.22 3.57
N ALA A 201 11.41 29.43 4.06
CA ALA A 201 11.33 29.80 5.47
C ALA A 201 9.91 30.19 5.91
N TYR A 202 9.00 30.50 4.97
CA TYR A 202 7.67 31.01 5.26
C TYR A 202 6.54 30.16 4.67
N VAL A 203 5.43 30.08 5.39
CA VAL A 203 4.21 29.38 4.97
C VAL A 203 3.42 30.25 3.99
N ARG A 204 3.20 29.75 2.76
CA ARG A 204 2.41 30.46 1.74
C ARG A 204 0.90 30.37 2.00
N PRO A 205 0.10 31.35 1.52
CA PRO A 205 -1.35 31.36 1.77
C PRO A 205 -2.09 30.18 1.12
N CYS A 206 -3.06 29.61 1.84
CA CYS A 206 -3.95 28.60 1.27
C CYS A 206 -4.96 29.21 0.28
N PRO A 207 -5.64 28.41 -0.57
CA PRO A 207 -6.59 28.92 -1.57
C PRO A 207 -7.73 29.80 -1.01
N HIS A 208 -8.09 29.63 0.27
CA HIS A 208 -9.11 30.43 0.94
C HIS A 208 -8.59 31.71 1.60
N CYS A 209 -7.28 31.95 1.67
CA CYS A 209 -6.74 33.22 2.17
C CYS A 209 -6.95 34.34 1.13
N VAL A 210 -6.86 34.00 -0.14
CA VAL A 210 -6.90 34.91 -1.28
C VAL A 210 -8.23 35.69 -1.32
N PRO A 211 -8.22 37.03 -1.42
CA PRO A 211 -9.43 37.83 -1.64
C PRO A 211 -10.10 37.47 -2.98
N GLY A 212 -11.43 37.43 -3.01
CA GLY A 212 -12.18 37.13 -4.24
C GLY A 212 -12.06 35.69 -4.74
N ASN A 213 -11.68 34.74 -3.88
CA ASN A 213 -11.53 33.34 -4.26
C ASN A 213 -12.86 32.70 -4.72
N GLN A 214 -12.75 31.71 -5.62
CA GLN A 214 -13.89 31.08 -6.29
C GLN A 214 -14.77 30.16 -5.41
N TRP A 215 -14.36 29.88 -4.17
CA TRP A 215 -15.04 28.91 -3.29
C TRP A 215 -16.07 29.55 -2.36
N GLY A 216 -16.27 30.87 -2.41
CA GLY A 216 -17.29 31.58 -1.61
C GLY A 216 -17.03 31.60 -0.10
N TRP A 217 -15.88 31.10 0.35
CA TRP A 217 -15.48 31.03 1.74
C TRP A 217 -14.03 31.53 1.91
N ARG A 218 -13.78 32.31 2.97
CA ARG A 218 -12.47 32.91 3.26
C ARG A 218 -12.03 32.57 4.68
N CYS A 219 -10.74 32.36 4.88
CA CYS A 219 -10.15 32.13 6.20
C CYS A 219 -10.49 33.29 7.16
N PRO A 220 -10.93 33.01 8.41
CA PRO A 220 -11.15 34.04 9.43
C PRO A 220 -9.88 34.81 9.78
N GLN A 221 -8.73 34.13 9.76
CA GLN A 221 -7.39 34.71 9.86
C GLN A 221 -6.60 34.28 8.61
N PRO A 222 -6.57 35.08 7.53
CA PRO A 222 -5.82 34.76 6.33
C PRO A 222 -4.31 34.80 6.59
N ILE A 223 -3.60 33.78 6.12
CA ILE A 223 -2.13 33.81 6.03
C ILE A 223 -1.70 34.94 5.07
N VAL A 224 -0.72 35.73 5.50
CA VAL A 224 -0.07 36.80 4.72
C VAL A 224 0.82 36.19 3.64
N ASP A 225 0.82 36.76 2.43
CA ASP A 225 1.72 36.29 1.36
C ASP A 225 3.15 36.81 1.62
N PRO A 226 4.16 35.93 1.78
CA PRO A 226 5.54 36.36 2.03
C PRO A 226 6.13 37.21 0.90
N ASP A 227 5.62 37.13 -0.33
CA ASP A 227 6.08 38.00 -1.43
C ASP A 227 5.42 39.39 -1.39
N ALA A 228 4.36 39.59 -0.62
CA ALA A 228 3.66 40.87 -0.46
C ALA A 228 4.02 41.61 0.84
N ASP A 229 4.19 40.87 1.95
CA ASP A 229 4.69 41.40 3.21
C ASP A 229 5.53 40.34 3.97
N PRO A 230 6.87 40.34 3.78
CA PRO A 230 7.77 39.45 4.50
C PRO A 230 7.81 39.67 6.02
N THR A 231 7.31 40.81 6.54
CA THR A 231 7.45 41.17 7.96
C THR A 231 6.33 40.60 8.84
N HIS A 232 5.19 40.27 8.24
CA HIS A 232 4.07 39.56 8.89
C HIS A 232 3.85 38.15 8.29
N ALA A 233 4.79 37.65 7.50
CA ALA A 233 4.78 36.29 6.96
C ALA A 233 4.99 35.26 8.09
N TRP A 234 4.26 34.14 8.03
CA TRP A 234 4.31 33.11 9.07
C TRP A 234 5.53 32.19 8.88
N PRO A 235 6.47 32.08 9.84
CA PRO A 235 7.62 31.18 9.74
C PRO A 235 7.22 29.70 9.72
N MET A 236 7.93 28.88 8.96
CA MET A 236 7.65 27.44 8.91
C MET A 236 8.00 26.72 10.22
N ASP A 237 8.99 27.23 10.96
CA ASP A 237 9.43 26.69 12.25
C ASP A 237 8.39 26.89 13.37
N ASP A 238 7.50 27.90 13.25
CA ASP A 238 6.38 28.14 14.17
C ASP A 238 5.19 27.17 13.93
N GLY A 239 5.33 26.24 12.98
CA GLY A 239 4.34 25.21 12.68
C GLY A 239 3.13 25.71 11.89
N ASN A 240 1.96 25.12 12.14
CA ASN A 240 0.74 25.43 11.37
C ASN A 240 0.11 26.77 11.80
N PRO A 241 -0.19 27.69 10.85
CA PRO A 241 -0.92 28.93 11.16
C PRO A 241 -2.30 28.66 11.79
N PRO A 242 -2.84 29.58 12.63
CA PRO A 242 -4.14 29.43 13.25
C PRO A 242 -5.26 29.12 12.24
N GLY A 243 -6.09 28.12 12.55
CA GLY A 243 -7.17 27.66 11.68
C GLY A 243 -6.73 26.92 10.40
N HIS A 244 -5.43 26.67 10.23
CA HIS A 244 -4.86 25.98 9.08
C HIS A 244 -4.20 24.65 9.47
N GLY A 245 -3.92 23.84 8.46
CA GLY A 245 -3.16 22.59 8.57
C GLY A 245 -2.67 22.16 7.19
N VAL A 246 -2.06 20.98 7.09
CA VAL A 246 -1.52 20.46 5.83
C VAL A 246 -2.41 19.36 5.26
N CYS A 247 -2.63 19.36 3.94
CA CYS A 247 -3.42 18.34 3.27
C CYS A 247 -2.68 17.01 3.16
N GLY A 248 -3.25 15.92 3.72
CA GLY A 248 -2.65 14.57 3.69
C GLY A 248 -2.50 13.87 2.34
N ASN A 249 -2.61 14.59 1.22
CA ASN A 249 -2.43 14.02 -0.14
C ASN A 249 -1.64 14.95 -1.08
N CYS A 250 -1.91 16.26 -1.07
CA CYS A 250 -1.17 17.21 -1.91
C CYS A 250 -0.15 18.06 -1.13
N GLU A 251 -0.04 17.87 0.20
CA GLU A 251 0.90 18.54 1.11
C GLU A 251 0.87 20.09 1.09
N ASN A 252 -0.10 20.68 0.38
CA ASN A 252 -0.42 22.10 0.45
C ASN A 252 -1.14 22.45 1.76
N VAL A 253 -0.95 23.69 2.22
CA VAL A 253 -1.70 24.30 3.32
C VAL A 253 -3.19 24.35 2.96
N LEU A 254 -4.04 24.01 3.93
CA LEU A 254 -5.49 24.09 3.86
C LEU A 254 -6.05 24.87 5.06
N ALA A 255 -7.30 25.32 4.94
CA ALA A 255 -8.06 25.88 6.04
C ALA A 255 -8.96 24.81 6.67
N LEU A 256 -8.84 24.58 7.97
CA LEU A 256 -9.51 23.48 8.69
C LEU A 256 -11.04 23.65 8.74
N GLN A 257 -11.53 24.89 8.62
CA GLN A 257 -12.95 25.24 8.70
C GLN A 257 -13.61 25.51 7.32
N ALA A 258 -12.88 25.29 6.22
CA ALA A 258 -13.44 25.51 4.89
C ALA A 258 -14.46 24.42 4.51
N PRO A 259 -15.59 24.76 3.84
CA PRO A 259 -16.60 23.77 3.42
C PRO A 259 -16.09 22.68 2.45
N THR A 260 -14.95 22.90 1.78
CA THR A 260 -14.28 21.90 0.93
C THR A 260 -13.36 20.97 1.72
N THR A 261 -12.92 21.36 2.92
CA THR A 261 -12.03 20.55 3.75
C THR A 261 -12.81 19.38 4.34
N THR A 262 -12.21 18.19 4.26
CA THR A 262 -12.77 16.93 4.77
C THR A 262 -11.74 16.24 5.65
N ARG A 263 -12.21 15.59 6.71
CA ARG A 263 -11.37 14.85 7.66
C ARG A 263 -11.66 13.36 7.57
N CYS A 264 -10.64 12.55 7.77
CA CYS A 264 -10.78 11.11 7.91
C CYS A 264 -11.20 10.77 9.35
N ASP A 265 -12.27 10.02 9.54
CA ASP A 265 -12.75 9.64 10.88
C ASP A 265 -11.86 8.55 11.52
N PHE A 266 -10.80 8.11 10.84
CA PHE A 266 -9.89 7.04 11.25
C PHE A 266 -8.52 7.62 11.63
N CYS A 267 -7.65 7.91 10.65
CA CYS A 267 -6.34 8.55 10.88
C CYS A 267 -6.41 10.04 11.26
N GLN A 268 -7.59 10.65 11.33
CA GLN A 268 -7.81 12.05 11.73
C GLN A 268 -7.15 13.13 10.85
N VAL A 269 -6.48 12.74 9.76
CA VAL A 269 -5.85 13.66 8.79
C VAL A 269 -6.91 14.42 8.00
N SER A 270 -6.58 15.67 7.65
CA SER A 270 -7.44 16.58 6.87
C SER A 270 -7.01 16.69 5.41
N PHE A 271 -7.97 16.92 4.52
CA PHE A 271 -7.79 16.97 3.07
C PHE A 271 -8.60 18.13 2.47
N CYS A 272 -7.98 18.92 1.58
CA CYS A 272 -8.48 20.25 1.20
C CYS A 272 -9.70 20.31 0.26
N GLY A 273 -10.06 19.19 -0.37
CA GLY A 273 -11.08 19.11 -1.42
C GLY A 273 -10.71 19.75 -2.77
N ILE A 274 -9.60 20.50 -2.84
CA ILE A 274 -9.30 21.43 -3.95
C ILE A 274 -8.24 20.90 -4.92
N SER A 275 -6.99 20.69 -4.47
CA SER A 275 -5.86 20.54 -5.40
C SER A 275 -5.95 19.33 -6.33
N ILE A 276 -6.49 18.21 -5.83
CA ILE A 276 -6.78 17.00 -6.61
C ILE A 276 -8.12 16.46 -6.10
N PRO A 277 -9.28 16.85 -6.66
CA PRO A 277 -10.59 16.61 -6.04
C PRO A 277 -10.90 15.13 -5.73
N GLN A 278 -10.37 14.19 -6.54
CA GLN A 278 -10.56 12.74 -6.36
C GLN A 278 -9.51 12.07 -5.45
N ARG A 279 -8.60 12.83 -4.82
CA ARG A 279 -7.55 12.31 -3.93
C ARG A 279 -7.38 13.13 -2.64
N CYS A 280 -7.54 14.45 -2.72
CA CYS A 280 -7.60 15.36 -1.58
C CYS A 280 -8.97 15.33 -0.88
N ILE A 281 -9.54 14.14 -0.64
CA ILE A 281 -10.83 13.97 0.01
C ILE A 281 -10.89 12.72 0.90
N ALA A 282 -11.35 12.91 2.14
CA ALA A 282 -11.91 11.82 2.94
C ALA A 282 -13.38 11.65 2.54
N ALA A 283 -13.67 10.64 1.72
CA ALA A 283 -15.00 10.38 1.17
C ALA A 283 -15.84 9.50 2.13
N PRO A 284 -17.17 9.47 2.00
CA PRO A 284 -18.00 8.50 2.70
C PRO A 284 -17.55 7.05 2.46
N LEU A 285 -17.57 6.22 3.51
CA LEU A 285 -17.16 4.82 3.51
C LEU A 285 -17.69 4.02 2.31
N THR A 286 -18.98 4.18 1.98
CA THR A 286 -19.66 3.43 0.91
C THR A 286 -19.21 3.79 -0.51
N ILE A 287 -18.52 4.91 -0.71
CA ILE A 287 -18.10 5.39 -2.04
C ILE A 287 -16.59 5.58 -2.19
N GLN A 288 -15.79 5.50 -1.12
CA GLN A 288 -14.34 5.68 -1.22
C GLN A 288 -13.69 4.64 -2.14
N GLN A 289 -12.55 5.00 -2.73
CA GLN A 289 -11.67 4.08 -3.43
C GLN A 289 -10.38 3.86 -2.61
N PRO A 290 -10.04 2.62 -2.22
CA PRO A 290 -8.76 2.31 -1.57
C PRO A 290 -7.55 2.87 -2.33
N HIS A 291 -6.48 3.23 -1.62
CA HIS A 291 -5.22 3.66 -2.23
C HIS A 291 -4.53 2.47 -2.88
N GLY A 292 -4.01 2.64 -4.10
CA GLY A 292 -3.28 1.58 -4.80
C GLY A 292 -4.11 0.38 -5.26
N PHE A 293 -5.45 0.46 -5.22
CA PHE A 293 -6.36 -0.56 -5.76
C PHE A 293 -7.44 0.07 -6.64
N SER A 294 -7.16 0.15 -7.94
CA SER A 294 -7.99 0.77 -8.97
C SER A 294 -8.73 -0.28 -9.80
N ASP A 295 -8.02 -1.34 -10.15
CA ASP A 295 -8.48 -2.50 -10.91
C ASP A 295 -7.79 -3.77 -10.38
N LEU A 296 -7.95 -4.91 -11.07
CA LEU A 296 -7.39 -6.18 -10.63
C LEU A 296 -5.86 -6.27 -10.82
N SER A 297 -5.28 -5.51 -11.75
CA SER A 297 -3.82 -5.48 -11.99
C SER A 297 -3.07 -4.88 -10.81
N ASP A 298 -3.65 -3.85 -10.18
CA ASP A 298 -3.19 -3.26 -8.93
C ASP A 298 -3.16 -4.32 -7.79
N VAL A 299 -4.16 -5.22 -7.72
CA VAL A 299 -4.20 -6.32 -6.73
C VAL A 299 -3.13 -7.37 -7.02
N ILE A 300 -3.02 -7.83 -8.26
CA ILE A 300 -2.04 -8.85 -8.71
C ILE A 300 -0.60 -8.39 -8.42
N GLN A 301 -0.32 -7.08 -8.54
CA GLN A 301 1.02 -6.51 -8.29
C GLN A 301 1.28 -6.19 -6.81
N CYS A 302 0.28 -6.29 -5.93
CA CYS A 302 0.41 -5.92 -4.53
C CYS A 302 0.91 -7.11 -3.68
N GLY A 303 2.21 -7.09 -3.35
CA GLY A 303 2.83 -8.12 -2.50
C GLY A 303 2.13 -8.30 -1.14
N GLU A 304 1.60 -7.23 -0.56
CA GLU A 304 0.87 -7.25 0.72
C GLU A 304 -0.41 -8.10 0.66
N ILE A 305 -1.01 -8.33 -0.52
CA ILE A 305 -2.15 -9.24 -0.69
C ILE A 305 -1.75 -10.69 -0.34
N TYR A 306 -0.53 -11.09 -0.66
CA TYR A 306 -0.02 -12.43 -0.33
C TYR A 306 0.20 -12.58 1.17
N ASP A 307 0.57 -11.51 1.88
CA ASP A 307 0.71 -11.51 3.34
C ASP A 307 -0.65 -11.65 4.06
N CYS A 308 -1.76 -11.13 3.51
CA CYS A 308 -3.13 -11.39 3.99
C CYS A 308 -3.51 -12.89 3.96
N PHE A 309 -2.79 -13.71 3.18
CA PHE A 309 -2.99 -15.15 3.07
C PHE A 309 -1.77 -15.94 3.56
N ASP A 310 -1.04 -15.39 4.54
CA ASP A 310 0.11 -16.05 5.18
C ASP A 310 1.23 -16.46 4.19
N GLY A 311 1.30 -15.82 3.02
CA GLY A 311 2.21 -16.14 1.91
C GLY A 311 1.81 -17.38 1.09
N ASN A 312 0.58 -17.86 1.19
CA ASN A 312 0.05 -18.97 0.38
C ASN A 312 -0.37 -18.47 -1.02
N THR A 313 0.52 -18.63 -2.00
CA THR A 313 0.24 -18.17 -3.37
C THR A 313 -0.94 -18.90 -4.01
N VAL A 314 -1.16 -20.18 -3.72
CA VAL A 314 -2.20 -20.98 -4.36
C VAL A 314 -3.61 -20.47 -4.00
N GLU A 315 -3.85 -20.13 -2.73
CA GLU A 315 -5.14 -19.57 -2.31
C GLU A 315 -5.35 -18.13 -2.81
N VAL A 316 -4.26 -17.39 -3.06
CA VAL A 316 -4.30 -16.06 -3.71
C VAL A 316 -4.63 -16.21 -5.19
N ASP A 317 -3.98 -17.13 -5.91
CA ASP A 317 -4.22 -17.37 -7.33
C ASP A 317 -5.68 -17.80 -7.55
N ILE A 318 -6.20 -18.73 -6.73
CA ILE A 318 -7.61 -19.15 -6.73
C ILE A 318 -8.57 -17.96 -6.47
N MET A 319 -8.21 -17.03 -5.58
CA MET A 319 -8.99 -15.81 -5.36
C MET A 319 -8.92 -14.87 -6.58
N LEU A 320 -7.75 -14.69 -7.19
CA LEU A 320 -7.56 -13.81 -8.36
C LEU A 320 -8.30 -14.33 -9.61
N ASP A 321 -8.31 -15.65 -9.82
CA ASP A 321 -9.09 -16.31 -10.88
C ASP A 321 -10.60 -16.12 -10.64
N TYR A 322 -11.06 -16.26 -9.39
CA TYR A 322 -12.44 -15.98 -9.01
C TYR A 322 -12.84 -14.51 -9.24
N LEU A 323 -12.00 -13.56 -8.81
CA LEU A 323 -12.23 -12.12 -9.03
C LEU A 323 -12.29 -11.78 -10.52
N SER A 324 -11.46 -12.43 -11.34
CA SER A 324 -11.47 -12.31 -12.80
C SER A 324 -12.77 -12.85 -13.39
N ALA A 325 -13.15 -14.08 -13.05
CA ALA A 325 -14.33 -14.75 -13.59
C ALA A 325 -15.66 -14.07 -13.20
N GLN A 326 -15.74 -13.51 -11.99
CA GLN A 326 -16.92 -12.80 -11.49
C GLN A 326 -16.91 -11.29 -11.79
N GLY A 327 -15.85 -10.76 -12.43
CA GLY A 327 -15.72 -9.33 -12.74
C GLY A 327 -15.68 -8.40 -11.52
N LEU A 328 -15.17 -8.90 -10.38
CA LEU A 328 -15.23 -8.20 -9.10
C LEU A 328 -14.06 -7.20 -8.95
N SER A 329 -14.41 -5.91 -8.84
CA SER A 329 -13.42 -4.83 -8.63
C SER A 329 -13.00 -4.71 -7.16
N PRO A 330 -11.79 -4.20 -6.84
CA PRO A 330 -11.33 -4.03 -5.45
C PRO A 330 -12.26 -3.12 -4.63
N ARG A 331 -12.90 -2.14 -5.28
CA ARG A 331 -13.90 -1.25 -4.68
C ARG A 331 -15.20 -1.99 -4.31
N HIS A 332 -15.55 -3.08 -5.01
CA HIS A 332 -16.65 -3.95 -4.63
C HIS A 332 -16.31 -4.72 -3.36
N ILE A 333 -15.15 -5.39 -3.34
CA ILE A 333 -14.64 -6.16 -2.19
C ILE A 333 -14.61 -5.28 -0.94
N TYR A 334 -13.96 -4.11 -1.05
CA TYR A 334 -13.89 -3.10 0.00
C TYR A 334 -15.27 -2.70 0.54
N ARG A 335 -16.26 -2.52 -0.33
CA ARG A 335 -17.63 -2.17 0.07
C ARG A 335 -18.35 -3.32 0.81
N GLU A 336 -18.15 -4.57 0.40
CA GLU A 336 -18.68 -5.74 1.15
C GLU A 336 -17.98 -5.94 2.50
N ILE A 337 -16.67 -5.64 2.60
CA ILE A 337 -15.93 -5.60 3.86
C ILE A 337 -16.49 -4.51 4.79
N VAL A 338 -16.63 -3.27 4.30
CA VAL A 338 -17.21 -2.15 5.04
C VAL A 338 -18.61 -2.47 5.54
N ALA A 339 -19.48 -3.00 4.68
CA ALA A 339 -20.85 -3.36 5.05
C ALA A 339 -20.89 -4.48 6.09
N HIS A 340 -19.99 -5.46 6.00
CA HIS A 340 -19.86 -6.53 7.01
C HIS A 340 -19.38 -5.97 8.36
N ILE A 341 -18.32 -5.16 8.38
CA ILE A 341 -17.79 -4.54 9.61
C ILE A 341 -18.84 -3.64 10.26
N GLN A 342 -19.57 -2.84 9.49
CA GLN A 342 -20.67 -2.00 10.01
C GLN A 342 -21.82 -2.81 10.63
N GLY A 343 -22.00 -4.08 10.24
CA GLY A 343 -22.94 -5.01 10.86
C GLY A 343 -22.45 -5.65 12.16
N GLN A 344 -21.16 -5.52 12.52
CA GLN A 344 -20.59 -6.12 13.73
C GLN A 344 -20.82 -5.24 14.98
N PRO A 345 -21.05 -5.82 16.18
CA PRO A 345 -21.37 -5.05 17.39
C PRO A 345 -20.32 -4.01 17.81
N ARG A 346 -19.04 -4.22 17.47
CA ARG A 346 -17.93 -3.28 17.76
C ARG A 346 -17.54 -2.39 16.56
N GLN A 347 -18.18 -2.59 15.41
CA GLN A 347 -17.86 -1.92 14.14
C GLN A 347 -16.35 -1.87 13.88
N PHE A 348 -15.80 -0.67 13.61
CA PHE A 348 -14.38 -0.46 13.32
C PHE A 348 -13.47 -0.38 14.55
N ALA A 349 -14.00 -0.44 15.78
CA ALA A 349 -13.17 -0.31 16.99
C ALA A 349 -12.00 -1.32 17.06
N PRO A 350 -12.13 -2.60 16.67
CA PRO A 350 -11.00 -3.54 16.68
C PRO A 350 -9.87 -3.16 15.72
N LEU A 351 -10.15 -2.43 14.63
CA LEU A 351 -9.12 -1.97 13.69
C LEU A 351 -8.40 -0.72 14.24
N ILE A 352 -9.10 0.09 15.04
CA ILE A 352 -8.53 1.25 15.74
C ILE A 352 -7.66 0.78 16.92
N GLU A 353 -8.10 -0.25 17.66
CA GLU A 353 -7.37 -0.88 18.77
C GLU A 353 -6.12 -1.68 18.33
N LEU A 354 -5.93 -1.86 17.02
CA LEU A 354 -4.72 -2.44 16.41
C LEU A 354 -3.79 -1.36 15.82
N ASP A 355 -4.06 -0.07 16.10
CA ASP A 355 -3.31 1.10 15.64
C ASP A 355 -3.12 1.21 14.10
N LEU A 356 -3.92 0.48 13.31
CA LEU A 356 -3.82 0.36 11.84
C LEU A 356 -3.93 1.70 11.08
N PHE A 357 -4.31 2.78 11.75
CA PHE A 357 -4.52 4.09 11.16
C PHE A 357 -3.50 5.15 11.58
N MET A 358 -2.48 4.77 12.37
CA MET A 358 -1.37 5.65 12.76
C MET A 358 -0.33 5.80 11.64
N ASP A 359 0.31 6.96 11.58
CA ASP A 359 1.47 7.31 10.72
C ASP A 359 1.37 7.02 9.20
N LEU A 360 0.18 6.69 8.69
CA LEU A 360 -0.14 6.46 7.27
C LEU A 360 0.09 7.67 6.34
N HIS A 361 0.38 8.85 6.89
CA HIS A 361 0.57 10.10 6.17
C HIS A 361 1.78 10.86 6.72
N PRO A 362 2.51 11.65 5.90
CA PRO A 362 3.64 12.48 6.37
C PRO A 362 3.20 13.71 7.19
N VAL A 363 1.93 13.77 7.59
CA VAL A 363 1.32 14.87 8.35
C VAL A 363 0.51 14.27 9.48
N SER A 364 0.66 14.81 10.69
CA SER A 364 -0.03 14.30 11.88
C SER A 364 -1.55 14.42 11.74
N GLY A 365 -2.27 13.41 12.24
CA GLY A 365 -3.72 13.48 12.42
C GLY A 365 -4.12 14.49 13.52
N GLY A 366 -5.37 14.95 13.48
CA GLY A 366 -5.95 15.68 14.61
C GLY A 366 -6.31 14.75 15.79
N ILE A 367 -6.63 15.33 16.95
CA ILE A 367 -7.15 14.56 18.10
C ILE A 367 -8.56 14.06 17.76
N ASP A 368 -8.80 12.75 17.81
CA ASP A 368 -10.12 12.13 17.61
C ASP A 368 -11.12 12.65 18.67
N PRO A 369 -12.22 13.32 18.28
CA PRO A 369 -13.10 13.99 19.25
C PRO A 369 -13.98 13.02 20.07
N ASP A 370 -14.27 11.83 19.54
CA ASP A 370 -14.95 10.75 20.26
C ASP A 370 -14.59 9.37 19.65
N PRO A 371 -13.79 8.54 20.35
CA PRO A 371 -13.46 7.19 19.94
C PRO A 371 -14.66 6.28 19.59
N ASN A 372 -15.83 6.56 20.15
CA ASN A 372 -17.06 5.76 20.01
C ASN A 372 -18.00 6.28 18.91
N ALA A 373 -17.70 7.43 18.29
CA ALA A 373 -18.55 8.01 17.27
C ALA A 373 -18.67 7.08 16.05
N PRO A 374 -19.86 7.00 15.41
CA PRO A 374 -20.03 6.20 14.21
C PRO A 374 -19.13 6.74 13.10
N ARG A 375 -18.21 5.92 12.60
CA ARG A 375 -17.29 6.31 11.52
C ARG A 375 -18.05 6.37 10.20
N THR A 376 -17.90 7.47 9.47
CA THR A 376 -18.65 7.77 8.25
C THR A 376 -17.76 8.13 7.06
N ARG A 377 -16.64 8.83 7.29
CA ARG A 377 -15.69 9.31 6.29
C ARG A 377 -14.32 8.69 6.48
N ILE A 378 -13.65 8.38 5.38
CA ILE A 378 -12.37 7.68 5.38
C ILE A 378 -11.49 8.21 4.24
N CYS A 379 -10.19 8.34 4.45
CA CYS A 379 -9.24 8.66 3.38
C CYS A 379 -8.94 7.43 2.52
N ARG A 380 -8.28 7.62 1.38
CA ARG A 380 -7.91 6.49 0.50
C ARG A 380 -6.95 5.50 1.17
N VAL A 381 -6.05 5.96 2.04
CA VAL A 381 -5.04 5.09 2.67
C VAL A 381 -5.67 4.20 3.74
N CYS A 382 -6.46 4.75 4.68
CA CYS A 382 -7.22 3.93 5.62
C CYS A 382 -8.23 2.99 4.93
N ALA A 383 -8.73 3.35 3.74
CA ALA A 383 -9.58 2.46 2.94
C ALA A 383 -8.78 1.29 2.31
N ALA A 384 -7.47 1.42 2.11
CA ALA A 384 -6.59 0.29 1.82
C ALA A 384 -6.43 -0.60 3.06
N GLU A 385 -6.09 -0.05 4.23
CA GLU A 385 -5.96 -0.85 5.47
C GLU A 385 -7.22 -1.65 5.79
N VAL A 386 -8.41 -1.05 5.65
CA VAL A 386 -9.69 -1.75 5.81
C VAL A 386 -9.89 -2.87 4.77
N LEU A 387 -9.47 -2.67 3.52
CA LEU A 387 -9.50 -3.73 2.49
C LEU A 387 -8.55 -4.87 2.87
N MET A 388 -7.29 -4.58 3.21
CA MET A 388 -6.26 -5.59 3.52
C MET A 388 -6.63 -6.41 4.76
N TYR A 389 -7.05 -5.73 5.84
CA TYR A 389 -7.52 -6.37 7.07
C TYR A 389 -8.72 -7.30 6.81
N GLY A 390 -9.69 -6.84 6.02
CA GLY A 390 -10.92 -7.59 5.78
C GLY A 390 -10.85 -8.63 4.66
N LEU A 391 -9.78 -8.68 3.85
CA LEU A 391 -9.74 -9.48 2.62
C LEU A 391 -9.87 -10.98 2.86
N ARG A 392 -9.13 -11.51 3.84
CA ARG A 392 -9.13 -12.94 4.20
C ARG A 392 -10.51 -13.40 4.70
N ASP A 393 -11.11 -12.62 5.59
CA ASP A 393 -12.43 -12.91 6.18
C ASP A 393 -13.58 -12.61 5.21
N TRP A 394 -13.38 -11.72 4.23
CA TRP A 394 -14.26 -11.63 3.06
C TRP A 394 -14.17 -12.89 2.21
N TRP A 395 -12.96 -13.35 1.87
CA TRP A 395 -12.78 -14.54 1.04
C TRP A 395 -13.39 -15.79 1.68
N ILE A 396 -13.20 -16.01 2.99
CA ILE A 396 -13.86 -17.08 3.76
C ILE A 396 -15.39 -17.07 3.61
N ARG A 397 -16.01 -15.88 3.55
CA ARG A 397 -17.47 -15.72 3.35
C ARG A 397 -17.87 -15.88 1.88
N GLU A 398 -17.06 -15.37 0.97
CA GLU A 398 -17.30 -15.41 -0.48
C GLU A 398 -17.38 -16.84 -1.01
N ARG A 399 -16.45 -17.71 -0.57
CA ARG A 399 -16.44 -19.13 -0.92
C ARG A 399 -17.73 -19.85 -0.54
N LYS A 400 -18.42 -19.43 0.54
CA LYS A 400 -19.72 -19.98 0.94
C LYS A 400 -20.87 -19.62 -0.02
N LYS A 401 -20.69 -18.69 -0.98
CA LYS A 401 -21.69 -18.37 -2.02
C LYS A 401 -21.85 -19.45 -3.10
N GLY A 402 -20.92 -20.41 -3.20
CA GLY A 402 -21.04 -21.58 -4.09
C GLY A 402 -20.69 -21.35 -5.57
N PHE A 403 -19.99 -20.25 -5.89
CA PHE A 403 -19.56 -19.89 -7.25
C PHE A 403 -18.12 -20.32 -7.60
N LEU A 404 -17.49 -21.17 -6.78
CA LEU A 404 -16.15 -21.74 -7.04
C LEU A 404 -16.25 -23.10 -7.74
N GLU A 405 -15.18 -23.47 -8.44
CA GLU A 405 -15.04 -24.79 -9.05
C GLU A 405 -15.02 -25.94 -8.01
N GLU A 406 -15.55 -27.10 -8.39
CA GLU A 406 -15.68 -28.27 -7.51
C GLU A 406 -14.32 -28.83 -7.07
N ASN A 407 -13.30 -28.79 -7.93
CA ASN A 407 -11.91 -29.16 -7.64
C ASN A 407 -11.31 -28.36 -6.45
N VAL A 408 -11.60 -27.05 -6.36
CA VAL A 408 -11.13 -26.14 -5.32
C VAL A 408 -11.87 -26.38 -4.02
N MET A 409 -13.16 -26.69 -4.09
CA MET A 409 -14.01 -26.97 -2.92
C MET A 409 -13.86 -28.40 -2.39
N ALA A 410 -13.36 -29.33 -3.20
CA ALA A 410 -13.05 -30.71 -2.81
C ALA A 410 -11.67 -30.89 -2.14
N ARG A 411 -10.81 -29.85 -2.13
CA ARG A 411 -9.53 -29.85 -1.41
C ARG A 411 -9.79 -30.04 0.09
N PRO A 412 -9.29 -31.11 0.74
CA PRO A 412 -9.51 -31.33 2.17
C PRO A 412 -8.85 -30.25 3.01
N ASP A 413 -9.49 -29.87 4.12
CA ASP A 413 -8.90 -28.95 5.10
C ASP A 413 -7.54 -29.44 5.60
N CYS A 414 -6.56 -28.54 5.67
CA CYS A 414 -5.23 -28.86 6.15
C CYS A 414 -5.27 -29.38 7.60
N PRO A 415 -4.66 -30.54 7.92
CA PRO A 415 -4.65 -31.10 9.28
C PRO A 415 -3.87 -30.24 10.29
N HIS A 416 -3.14 -29.22 9.83
CA HIS A 416 -2.46 -28.22 10.66
C HIS A 416 -3.24 -26.88 10.74
N GLY A 417 -4.46 -26.82 10.22
CA GLY A 417 -5.31 -25.63 10.23
C GLY A 417 -4.84 -24.52 9.29
N SER A 418 -5.48 -23.35 9.40
CA SER A 418 -5.23 -22.16 8.57
C SER A 418 -3.97 -21.37 8.96
N GLN A 419 -3.16 -21.89 9.89
CA GLN A 419 -1.84 -21.37 10.28
C GLN A 419 -0.72 -22.36 9.93
N CYS A 420 -0.96 -23.27 8.98
CA CYS A 420 0.00 -24.31 8.62
C CYS A 420 1.32 -23.70 8.10
N ALA A 421 2.44 -23.98 8.77
CA ALA A 421 3.76 -23.52 8.34
C ALA A 421 4.17 -24.02 6.93
N ARG A 422 3.54 -25.07 6.41
CA ARG A 422 3.71 -25.57 5.04
C ARG A 422 2.81 -24.88 4.00
N GLN A 423 1.95 -23.92 4.35
CA GLN A 423 1.07 -23.28 3.35
C GLN A 423 1.81 -22.41 2.32
N LYS A 424 3.13 -22.20 2.50
CA LYS A 424 4.05 -21.59 1.52
C LYS A 424 4.69 -22.60 0.56
N ASP A 425 4.49 -23.90 0.78
CA ASP A 425 4.96 -24.98 -0.10
C ASP A 425 3.87 -25.25 -1.15
N HIS A 426 4.16 -24.92 -2.40
CA HIS A 426 3.21 -24.91 -3.52
C HIS A 426 2.54 -26.27 -3.76
N VAL A 427 3.23 -27.39 -3.48
CA VAL A 427 2.63 -28.74 -3.59
C VAL A 427 1.61 -28.96 -2.47
N HIS A 428 1.99 -28.72 -1.22
CA HIS A 428 1.09 -28.85 -0.07
C HIS A 428 -0.12 -27.91 -0.14
N ALA A 429 0.09 -26.69 -0.63
CA ALA A 429 -0.97 -25.70 -0.82
C ALA A 429 -1.97 -26.11 -1.92
N LYS A 430 -1.53 -26.79 -2.99
CA LYS A 430 -2.46 -27.40 -3.96
C LYS A 430 -3.26 -28.57 -3.35
N GLU A 431 -2.61 -29.42 -2.57
CA GLU A 431 -3.24 -30.61 -1.95
C GLU A 431 -4.32 -30.28 -0.89
N PHE A 432 -4.12 -29.25 -0.06
CA PHE A 432 -4.97 -28.97 1.10
C PHE A 432 -5.53 -27.55 1.11
N ASN A 433 -6.78 -27.39 1.57
CA ASN A 433 -7.41 -26.10 1.84
C ASN A 433 -6.83 -25.45 3.11
N HIS A 434 -6.37 -24.22 3.01
CA HIS A 434 -5.92 -23.39 4.14
C HIS A 434 -6.89 -22.25 4.46
N ILE A 435 -7.79 -21.90 3.53
CA ILE A 435 -8.89 -20.95 3.76
C ILE A 435 -10.04 -21.67 4.50
N ILE A 436 -9.74 -22.08 5.73
CA ILE A 436 -10.65 -22.81 6.63
C ILE A 436 -11.50 -21.77 7.38
N ALA A 437 -12.82 -21.87 7.24
CA ALA A 437 -13.74 -21.03 8.02
C ALA A 437 -13.65 -21.41 9.52
N PRO A 438 -13.77 -20.44 10.44
CA PRO A 438 -14.08 -20.76 11.83
C PRO A 438 -15.35 -21.64 11.87
N PRO A 439 -15.43 -22.64 12.76
CA PRO A 439 -16.67 -23.40 12.93
C PRO A 439 -17.78 -22.40 13.23
N ASP A 440 -18.85 -22.41 12.43
CA ASP A 440 -19.90 -21.39 12.49
C ASP A 440 -20.39 -21.27 13.93
N ALA A 441 -20.16 -20.10 14.53
CA ALA A 441 -20.43 -19.87 15.94
C ALA A 441 -21.93 -20.12 16.16
N VAL A 442 -22.23 -21.22 16.86
CA VAL A 442 -23.61 -21.66 17.11
C VAL A 442 -24.36 -20.46 17.65
N ILE A 443 -25.44 -20.07 16.97
CA ILE A 443 -26.32 -18.98 17.40
C ILE A 443 -27.14 -19.52 18.58
N LEU A 444 -26.44 -19.72 19.70
CA LEU A 444 -27.02 -19.56 21.03
C LEU A 444 -27.63 -18.16 21.01
N ALA A 445 -28.97 -18.11 21.05
CA ALA A 445 -29.69 -16.85 21.19
C ALA A 445 -29.03 -16.06 22.33
N PRO A 446 -28.80 -14.74 22.16
CA PRO A 446 -28.05 -13.96 23.13
C PRO A 446 -28.64 -14.21 24.52
N PRO A 447 -27.81 -14.54 25.54
CA PRO A 447 -28.32 -14.94 26.84
C PRO A 447 -29.26 -13.86 27.33
N LEU A 448 -30.53 -14.24 27.56
CA LEU A 448 -31.62 -13.33 27.89
C LEU A 448 -31.13 -12.35 28.94
N ALA A 449 -31.11 -11.06 28.55
CA ALA A 449 -30.58 -10.01 29.41
C ALA A 449 -31.23 -10.13 30.80
N PRO A 450 -30.44 -10.17 31.88
CA PRO A 450 -30.95 -10.47 33.21
C PRO A 450 -32.09 -9.51 33.52
N ALA A 451 -33.29 -10.06 33.70
CA ALA A 451 -34.50 -9.26 33.88
C ALA A 451 -34.26 -8.26 35.02
N PRO A 452 -34.65 -6.98 34.86
CA PRO A 452 -34.39 -5.96 35.87
C PRO A 452 -34.98 -6.42 37.20
N ALA A 453 -34.14 -6.43 38.24
CA ALA A 453 -34.51 -6.98 39.55
C ALA A 453 -35.82 -6.31 40.04
N PRO A 454 -36.79 -7.10 40.55
CA PRO A 454 -38.08 -6.56 40.95
C PRO A 454 -37.87 -5.49 42.04
N LEU A 455 -38.41 -4.28 41.80
CA LEU A 455 -38.24 -3.11 42.66
C LEU A 455 -38.92 -3.21 44.05
N ARG A 456 -39.41 -4.40 44.39
CA ARG A 456 -40.05 -4.75 45.67
C ARG A 456 -40.00 -6.27 45.84
N GLU A 457 -39.77 -6.72 47.07
CA GLU A 457 -39.85 -8.14 47.44
C GLU A 457 -41.32 -8.65 47.38
N PRO A 458 -41.58 -9.85 46.83
CA PRO A 458 -42.93 -10.40 46.73
C PRO A 458 -43.48 -10.76 48.12
N ASP A 459 -44.74 -10.42 48.38
CA ASP A 459 -45.40 -10.68 49.66
C ASP A 459 -45.90 -12.14 49.71
N VAL A 460 -45.39 -12.93 50.65
CA VAL A 460 -45.71 -14.36 50.78
C VAL A 460 -47.17 -14.62 51.20
N ALA A 461 -47.92 -13.59 51.58
CA ALA A 461 -49.37 -13.64 51.82
C ALA A 461 -50.21 -13.25 50.59
N SER A 462 -49.59 -12.85 49.48
CA SER A 462 -50.28 -12.42 48.25
C SER A 462 -50.74 -13.60 47.39
N VAL A 463 -52.06 -13.77 47.28
CA VAL A 463 -52.70 -14.73 46.36
C VAL A 463 -52.52 -14.35 44.89
N GLY A 464 -52.06 -13.11 44.60
CA GLY A 464 -51.75 -12.65 43.24
C GLY A 464 -50.40 -13.14 42.73
N ASP A 465 -49.40 -13.26 43.61
CA ASP A 465 -48.02 -13.61 43.23
C ASP A 465 -47.77 -15.13 43.18
N PHE A 466 -48.61 -15.93 43.85
CA PHE A 466 -48.55 -17.40 43.85
C PHE A 466 -49.92 -18.03 43.54
N PRO A 467 -50.36 -18.06 42.26
CA PRO A 467 -51.55 -18.80 41.86
C PRO A 467 -51.34 -20.32 42.04
N PRO A 468 -52.37 -21.09 42.47
CA PRO A 468 -52.24 -22.52 42.71
C PRO A 468 -52.03 -23.32 41.41
N LEU A 469 -51.18 -24.34 41.48
CA LEU A 469 -50.83 -25.20 40.35
C LEU A 469 -52.05 -25.94 39.78
N VAL A 470 -52.34 -25.70 38.49
CA VAL A 470 -53.33 -26.45 37.72
C VAL A 470 -52.71 -27.80 37.30
N PRO A 471 -53.36 -28.95 37.54
CA PRO A 471 -52.82 -30.25 37.12
C PRO A 471 -52.81 -30.38 35.60
N ALA A 472 -51.74 -30.98 35.07
CA ALA A 472 -51.55 -31.14 33.62
C ALA A 472 -52.59 -32.07 32.99
N PRO A 473 -53.10 -31.75 31.77
CA PRO A 473 -53.97 -32.65 31.02
C PRO A 473 -53.19 -33.85 30.47
N LEU A 474 -53.85 -35.01 30.44
CA LEU A 474 -53.31 -36.27 29.94
C LEU A 474 -53.06 -36.24 28.42
N GLU A 475 -52.18 -37.14 27.96
CA GLU A 475 -51.73 -37.29 26.58
C GLU A 475 -52.88 -37.32 25.56
N ARG A 476 -52.69 -36.65 24.42
CA ARG A 476 -53.44 -36.91 23.19
C ARG A 476 -52.52 -37.18 22.03
N GLN A 477 -52.91 -38.18 21.24
CA GLN A 477 -52.08 -38.86 20.26
C GLN A 477 -51.77 -37.98 19.05
N PHE A 478 -50.63 -38.25 18.40
CA PHE A 478 -50.30 -37.71 17.09
C PHE A 478 -51.39 -38.05 16.07
N VAL A 479 -51.83 -37.04 15.32
CA VAL A 479 -52.56 -37.19 14.05
C VAL A 479 -51.77 -36.40 13.00
N LEU A 480 -51.58 -37.00 11.83
CA LEU A 480 -50.96 -36.36 10.68
C LEU A 480 -52.07 -35.75 9.81
N ASP A 481 -52.10 -34.42 9.69
CA ASP A 481 -52.99 -33.75 8.74
C ASP A 481 -52.36 -33.71 7.32
N PRO A 482 -53.16 -33.86 6.25
CA PRO A 482 -52.68 -33.97 4.88
C PRO A 482 -52.37 -32.62 4.19
N ALA A 483 -51.69 -32.69 3.04
CA ALA A 483 -51.32 -31.54 2.23
C ALA A 483 -52.53 -30.82 1.59
N PRO A 484 -52.45 -29.49 1.34
CA PRO A 484 -53.54 -28.72 0.73
C PRO A 484 -53.59 -28.84 -0.81
N GLU A 485 -54.81 -29.01 -1.34
CA GLU A 485 -55.17 -28.94 -2.77
C GLU A 485 -55.16 -27.49 -3.31
N PRO A 486 -55.02 -27.28 -4.64
CA PRO A 486 -54.86 -25.95 -5.24
C PRO A 486 -56.16 -25.13 -5.38
N GLY A 487 -56.05 -23.82 -5.13
CA GLY A 487 -57.13 -22.81 -5.34
C GLY A 487 -57.00 -22.03 -6.66
N PRO A 488 -58.06 -21.32 -7.10
CA PRO A 488 -58.28 -21.02 -8.52
C PRO A 488 -57.58 -19.76 -9.07
N SER A 489 -57.35 -19.79 -10.38
CA SER A 489 -56.74 -18.73 -11.18
C SER A 489 -57.54 -17.42 -11.20
N VAL A 490 -56.84 -16.29 -11.16
CA VAL A 490 -57.39 -14.94 -11.40
C VAL A 490 -56.71 -14.31 -12.62
N VAL A 491 -57.50 -13.59 -13.43
CA VAL A 491 -57.11 -13.05 -14.74
C VAL A 491 -56.29 -11.76 -14.62
N GLN A 492 -55.23 -11.62 -15.43
CA GLN A 492 -54.48 -10.36 -15.59
C GLN A 492 -55.20 -9.41 -16.56
N PRO A 493 -55.35 -8.11 -16.24
CA PRO A 493 -55.78 -7.09 -17.19
C PRO A 493 -54.62 -6.64 -18.11
N ALA A 494 -54.96 -6.12 -19.29
CA ALA A 494 -54.03 -5.91 -20.41
C ALA A 494 -53.29 -4.55 -20.41
N ASP A 495 -52.29 -4.46 -21.29
CA ASP A 495 -51.43 -3.29 -21.52
C ASP A 495 -52.15 -2.01 -21.93
N VAL A 496 -51.56 -0.87 -21.54
CA VAL A 496 -51.83 0.45 -22.13
C VAL A 496 -50.49 1.16 -22.37
N PRO A 497 -50.14 1.55 -23.61
CA PRO A 497 -48.82 2.10 -23.92
C PRO A 497 -48.70 3.60 -23.62
N LEU A 498 -47.47 4.04 -23.30
CA LEU A 498 -47.07 5.45 -23.22
C LEU A 498 -46.24 5.86 -24.46
N PRO A 499 -46.29 7.13 -24.89
CA PRO A 499 -45.71 7.57 -26.16
C PRO A 499 -44.18 7.76 -26.11
N PRO A 500 -43.48 7.62 -27.26
CA PRO A 500 -42.03 7.79 -27.34
C PRO A 500 -41.59 9.26 -27.34
N VAL A 501 -40.41 9.51 -26.78
CA VAL A 501 -39.64 10.75 -27.00
C VAL A 501 -38.38 10.36 -27.77
N ALA A 502 -38.16 10.95 -28.93
CA ALA A 502 -37.03 10.61 -29.81
C ALA A 502 -35.86 11.58 -29.62
N PHE A 503 -34.63 11.05 -29.57
CA PHE A 503 -33.44 11.78 -30.01
C PHE A 503 -32.38 10.83 -30.61
N ASP A 504 -32.33 10.90 -31.93
CA ASP A 504 -31.26 10.61 -32.89
C ASP A 504 -29.87 10.18 -32.35
N ILE A 505 -29.41 9.00 -32.80
CA ILE A 505 -27.98 8.65 -32.92
C ILE A 505 -27.79 7.95 -34.28
N GLY A 506 -26.78 8.38 -35.04
CA GLY A 506 -26.62 8.01 -36.45
C GLY A 506 -26.15 6.58 -36.72
N ILE A 507 -26.72 5.99 -37.78
CA ILE A 507 -26.19 4.88 -38.59
C ILE A 507 -24.81 5.34 -39.18
N ILE A 508 -23.77 4.51 -39.39
CA ILE A 508 -23.55 3.48 -40.45
C ILE A 508 -22.29 2.62 -40.12
N PRO A 509 -21.99 1.52 -40.85
CA PRO A 509 -22.68 0.22 -40.96
C PRO A 509 -21.90 -0.95 -40.32
N SER A 510 -22.53 -2.12 -40.21
CA SER A 510 -21.86 -3.41 -39.96
C SER A 510 -20.95 -3.83 -41.12
N LEU A 511 -19.86 -4.54 -40.82
CA LEU A 511 -19.09 -5.33 -41.80
C LEU A 511 -18.92 -6.78 -41.32
N HIS A 512 -18.87 -7.67 -42.30
CA HIS A 512 -18.93 -9.13 -42.26
C HIS A 512 -18.42 -9.88 -41.02
N THR A 513 -19.24 -10.84 -40.58
CA THR A 513 -18.80 -12.09 -39.94
C THR A 513 -17.84 -12.86 -40.86
N GLY A 514 -16.70 -13.28 -40.33
CA GLY A 514 -15.74 -14.19 -40.96
C GLY A 514 -14.90 -14.88 -39.89
N ASP A 515 -14.63 -16.17 -40.09
CA ASP A 515 -14.14 -17.13 -39.11
C ASP A 515 -13.02 -16.64 -38.16
N ILE A 516 -13.30 -16.67 -36.86
CA ILE A 516 -12.28 -16.62 -35.80
C ILE A 516 -12.11 -18.04 -35.27
N ALA A 517 -10.98 -18.68 -35.60
CA ALA A 517 -10.56 -19.90 -34.92
C ALA A 517 -10.20 -19.57 -33.47
N SER A 518 -10.53 -20.46 -32.53
CA SER A 518 -10.24 -20.29 -31.11
C SER A 518 -8.75 -20.02 -30.88
N ALA A 519 -8.43 -18.96 -30.14
CA ALA A 519 -7.09 -18.78 -29.61
C ALA A 519 -6.78 -19.89 -28.57
N PRO A 520 -5.54 -20.41 -28.50
CA PRO A 520 -5.16 -21.38 -27.49
C PRO A 520 -5.25 -20.78 -26.08
N SER A 521 -5.49 -21.64 -25.10
CA SER A 521 -5.55 -21.29 -23.69
C SER A 521 -4.16 -21.00 -23.13
N SER A 522 -4.08 -20.24 -22.04
CA SER A 522 -2.86 -20.14 -21.23
C SER A 522 -2.51 -21.45 -20.51
N GLN A 523 -3.44 -22.41 -20.47
CA GLN A 523 -3.16 -23.81 -20.11
C GLN A 523 -2.24 -24.48 -21.13
N ASP A 524 -2.62 -24.45 -22.41
CA ASP A 524 -1.92 -25.15 -23.50
C ASP A 524 -0.44 -24.71 -23.59
N PHE A 525 -0.19 -23.42 -23.41
CA PHE A 525 1.15 -22.83 -23.43
C PHE A 525 1.99 -23.11 -22.15
N ARG A 526 1.37 -23.59 -21.08
CA ARG A 526 2.06 -24.06 -19.86
C ARG A 526 2.35 -25.55 -19.94
N ASP A 527 1.40 -26.35 -20.41
CA ASP A 527 1.57 -27.78 -20.62
C ASP A 527 2.68 -28.07 -21.66
N GLU A 528 2.83 -27.22 -22.69
CA GLU A 528 3.95 -27.31 -23.65
C GLU A 528 5.32 -26.91 -23.03
N VAL A 529 5.35 -26.09 -21.98
CA VAL A 529 6.59 -25.69 -21.27
C VAL A 529 6.99 -26.72 -20.22
N ASP A 530 6.03 -27.25 -19.44
CA ASP A 530 6.27 -28.32 -18.47
C ASP A 530 6.62 -29.66 -19.16
N ALA A 531 6.30 -29.82 -20.46
CA ALA A 531 6.76 -30.93 -21.30
C ALA A 531 8.21 -30.78 -21.84
N LEU A 532 8.89 -29.66 -21.57
CA LEU A 532 10.24 -29.33 -22.04
C LEU A 532 11.28 -29.18 -20.91
N LEU A 533 10.93 -29.57 -19.67
CA LEU A 533 11.76 -29.53 -18.45
C LEU A 533 12.02 -30.91 -17.85
#